data_AF-A0A6A4ZLN8-F1
#
_entry.id   AF-A0A6A4ZLN8-F1
#
_cell.length_a   1.000
_cell.length_b   1.000
_cell.length_c   1.000
_cell.angle_alpha   90.00
_cell.angle_beta   90.00
_cell.angle_gamma   90.00
#
_symmetry.space_group_name_H-M   'P 1'
#
loop_
_entity.id
_entity.type
_entity.pdbx_description
1 polymer ?
#
loop_
_entity_poly.entity_id
_entity_poly.type
_entity_poly.pdbx_seq_one_letter_code
_entity_poly.pdbx_strand_id
1 'polypeptide(L)'
;MQADVVAAMKWAWNGYRDHAMGHDSLDVINMNGTAFSDHDLAISLADSLDTLFLLGLHDDFDDAATWAEANLPHKFDGPGKVSLFETTIRVLGGLLAAHQLSGRPGLLDLADDLGGRLLPGMRSSLLPRSFVSLEDATANGPSFLAEFTSIQLEFKYLAVLTDDSDYSEAVEDIMDTVSQSVLREYVDGLVPIYVDNELGR
;
A
#
# COMPACT_ATOMS: atom_id res chain seq x y z
N MET A 1 -0.32 13.06 28.41
CA MET A 1 0.47 12.38 27.36
C MET A 1 -0.43 11.67 26.35
N GLN A 2 -1.13 10.57 26.68
CA GLN A 2 -2.02 9.91 25.71
C GLN A 2 -3.14 10.82 25.19
N ALA A 3 -3.84 11.53 26.09
CA ALA A 3 -4.89 12.48 25.70
C ALA A 3 -4.39 13.59 24.76
N ASP A 4 -3.14 14.04 24.94
CA ASP A 4 -2.53 15.06 24.09
C ASP A 4 -2.23 14.52 22.68
N VAL A 5 -1.83 13.25 22.58
CA VAL A 5 -1.64 12.57 21.29
C VAL A 5 -2.97 12.38 20.57
N VAL A 6 -4.03 11.96 21.27
CA VAL A 6 -5.38 11.86 20.70
C VAL A 6 -5.87 13.22 20.19
N ALA A 7 -5.66 14.28 20.98
CA ALA A 7 -6.04 15.64 20.57
C ALA A 7 -5.24 16.11 19.34
N ALA A 8 -3.94 15.82 19.28
CA ALA A 8 -3.09 16.16 18.13
C ALA A 8 -3.50 15.39 16.86
N MET A 9 -3.77 14.09 16.98
CA MET A 9 -4.26 13.28 15.86
C MET A 9 -5.60 13.81 15.36
N LYS A 10 -6.56 14.07 16.26
CA LYS A 10 -7.87 14.61 15.87
C LYS A 10 -7.74 15.97 15.18
N TRP A 11 -6.85 16.84 15.66
CA TRP A 11 -6.57 18.12 15.02
C TRP A 11 -6.01 17.94 13.59
N ALA A 12 -5.03 17.05 13.41
CA ALA A 12 -4.45 16.75 12.10
C ALA A 12 -5.47 16.11 11.14
N TRP A 13 -6.25 15.13 11.62
CA TRP A 13 -7.29 14.46 10.86
C TRP A 13 -8.36 15.43 10.37
N ASN A 14 -8.82 16.35 11.22
CA ASN A 14 -9.76 17.39 10.79
C ASN A 14 -9.17 18.26 9.67
N GLY A 15 -7.89 18.63 9.76
CA GLY A 15 -7.22 19.35 8.68
C GLY A 15 -7.23 18.58 7.36
N TYR A 16 -6.89 17.29 7.39
CA TYR A 16 -6.95 16.43 6.20
C TYR A 16 -8.38 16.30 5.66
N ARG A 17 -9.34 15.96 6.51
CA ARG A 17 -10.75 15.79 6.13
C ARG A 17 -11.34 17.06 5.51
N ASP A 18 -11.02 18.23 6.05
CA ASP A 18 -11.65 19.46 5.60
C ASP A 18 -11.01 20.02 4.31
N HIS A 19 -9.76 19.66 4.00
CA HIS A 19 -8.98 20.29 2.92
C HIS A 19 -8.41 19.33 1.86
N ALA A 20 -8.35 18.03 2.14
CA ALA A 20 -7.67 17.04 1.31
C ALA A 20 -8.38 15.67 1.32
N MET A 21 -9.67 15.60 1.72
CA MET A 21 -10.39 14.33 1.74
C MET A 21 -10.36 13.64 0.38
N GLY A 22 -9.88 12.41 0.37
CA GLY A 22 -9.74 11.63 -0.85
C GLY A 22 -8.51 11.97 -1.68
N HIS A 23 -7.59 12.77 -1.17
CA HIS A 23 -6.26 13.00 -1.74
C HIS A 23 -5.18 12.23 -0.98
N ASP A 24 -4.04 11.98 -1.63
CA ASP A 24 -2.94 11.25 -0.99
C ASP A 24 -2.39 11.97 0.23
N SER A 25 -2.29 13.29 0.19
CA SER A 25 -1.85 14.08 1.33
C SER A 25 -2.42 15.50 1.36
N LEU A 26 -2.26 16.17 2.50
CA LEU A 26 -2.59 17.57 2.71
C LEU A 26 -1.33 18.45 2.57
N ASP A 27 -1.35 19.42 1.66
CA ASP A 27 -0.42 20.55 1.71
C ASP A 27 -0.86 21.53 2.81
N VAL A 28 -0.15 21.52 3.93
CA VAL A 28 -0.47 22.35 5.11
C VAL A 28 -0.16 23.85 4.93
N ILE A 29 0.58 24.22 3.88
CA ILE A 29 0.87 25.64 3.58
C ILE A 29 -0.28 26.23 2.76
N ASN A 30 -0.72 25.50 1.74
CA ASN A 30 -1.76 25.97 0.82
C ASN A 30 -3.17 25.48 1.18
N MET A 31 -3.28 24.55 2.13
CA MET A 31 -4.52 23.93 2.59
C MET A 31 -5.34 23.31 1.44
N ASN A 32 -4.69 22.47 0.64
CA ASN A 32 -5.30 21.71 -0.45
C ASN A 32 -4.73 20.27 -0.51
N GLY A 33 -5.45 19.39 -1.20
CA GLY A 33 -5.02 18.02 -1.43
C GLY A 33 -3.97 17.90 -2.54
N THR A 34 -3.05 16.96 -2.37
CA THR A 34 -2.01 16.62 -3.35
C THR A 34 -1.94 15.12 -3.56
N ALA A 35 -1.49 14.72 -4.75
CA ALA A 35 -1.22 13.33 -5.11
C ALA A 35 0.30 13.06 -5.07
N PHE A 36 0.69 11.85 -4.67
CA PHE A 36 2.10 11.43 -4.64
C PHE A 36 2.62 11.12 -6.04
N SER A 37 1.80 10.48 -6.87
CA SER A 37 2.09 10.19 -8.27
C SER A 37 0.98 10.71 -9.17
N ASP A 38 1.00 10.30 -10.44
CA ASP A 38 -0.06 10.61 -11.41
C ASP A 38 -1.41 9.96 -11.04
N HIS A 39 -1.46 9.13 -10.01
CA HIS A 39 -2.63 8.36 -9.58
C HIS A 39 -2.86 8.50 -8.07
N ASP A 40 -3.90 9.25 -7.71
CA ASP A 40 -4.29 9.53 -6.33
C ASP A 40 -5.13 8.39 -5.72
N LEU A 41 -4.68 7.82 -4.61
CA LEU A 41 -5.29 6.68 -3.91
C LEU A 41 -5.80 7.01 -2.50
N ALA A 42 -5.88 8.29 -2.13
CA ALA A 42 -6.24 8.69 -0.77
C ALA A 42 -5.34 8.06 0.31
N ILE A 43 -4.02 8.01 0.05
CA ILE A 43 -3.03 7.38 0.93
C ILE A 43 -3.20 7.78 2.40
N SER A 44 -3.25 9.07 2.72
CA SER A 44 -3.40 9.54 4.12
C SER A 44 -4.68 9.05 4.79
N LEU A 45 -5.76 8.83 4.04
CA LEU A 45 -6.99 8.26 4.57
C LEU A 45 -6.77 6.81 4.96
N ALA A 46 -6.27 5.98 4.04
CA ALA A 46 -6.06 4.55 4.28
C ALA A 46 -5.05 4.30 5.41
N ASP A 47 -3.94 5.05 5.41
CA ASP A 47 -2.84 4.96 6.38
C ASP A 47 -3.25 5.49 7.79
N SER A 48 -4.37 6.20 7.90
CA SER A 48 -4.88 6.71 9.19
C SER A 48 -5.94 5.82 9.83
N LEU A 49 -6.55 4.88 9.10
CA LEU A 49 -7.72 4.12 9.57
C LEU A 49 -7.43 3.36 10.87
N ASP A 50 -6.35 2.59 10.91
CA ASP A 50 -5.97 1.81 12.09
C ASP A 50 -5.61 2.72 13.29
N THR A 51 -4.97 3.86 13.05
CA THR A 51 -4.60 4.85 14.06
C THR A 51 -5.84 5.50 14.66
N LEU A 52 -6.81 5.90 13.84
CA LEU A 52 -8.10 6.42 14.32
C LEU A 52 -8.79 5.39 15.23
N PHE A 53 -8.79 4.12 14.82
CA PHE A 53 -9.37 3.04 15.61
C PHE A 53 -8.64 2.83 16.94
N LEU A 54 -7.30 2.69 16.91
CA LEU A 54 -6.48 2.46 18.11
C LEU A 54 -6.56 3.60 19.14
N LEU A 55 -6.79 4.83 18.69
CA LEU A 55 -6.93 6.00 19.55
C LEU A 55 -8.36 6.21 20.08
N GLY A 56 -9.31 5.32 19.74
CA GLY A 56 -10.70 5.42 20.17
C GLY A 56 -11.49 6.50 19.44
N LEU A 57 -11.00 6.99 18.30
CA LEU A 57 -11.67 7.97 17.44
C LEU A 57 -12.62 7.24 16.48
N HIS A 58 -13.53 6.43 17.02
CA HIS A 58 -14.33 5.49 16.22
C HIS A 58 -15.32 6.20 15.27
N ASP A 59 -15.88 7.34 15.65
CA ASP A 59 -16.76 8.11 14.75
C ASP A 59 -15.97 8.60 13.51
N ASP A 60 -14.76 9.13 13.73
CA ASP A 60 -13.87 9.57 12.65
C ASP A 60 -13.41 8.39 11.78
N PHE A 61 -13.16 7.22 12.39
CA PHE A 61 -12.87 5.97 11.68
C PHE A 61 -14.05 5.50 10.82
N ASP A 62 -15.26 5.48 11.36
CA ASP A 62 -16.45 4.98 10.66
C ASP A 62 -16.79 5.84 9.45
N ASP A 63 -16.66 7.17 9.58
CA ASP A 63 -16.81 8.10 8.47
C ASP A 63 -15.75 7.86 7.39
N ALA A 64 -14.48 7.70 7.78
CA ALA A 64 -13.37 7.45 6.87
C ALA A 64 -13.51 6.12 6.13
N ALA A 65 -13.83 5.03 6.85
CA ALA A 65 -14.01 3.70 6.27
C ALA A 65 -15.21 3.65 5.34
N THR A 66 -16.31 4.33 5.69
CA THR A 66 -17.48 4.44 4.81
C THR A 66 -17.14 5.20 3.53
N TRP A 67 -16.34 6.27 3.64
CA TRP A 67 -15.84 6.96 2.47
C TRP A 67 -14.94 6.05 1.62
N ALA A 68 -14.04 5.29 2.24
CA ALA A 68 -13.14 4.38 1.53
C ALA A 68 -13.92 3.34 0.70
N GLU A 69 -14.87 2.64 1.31
CA GLU A 69 -15.73 1.64 0.66
C GLU A 69 -16.53 2.23 -0.51
N ALA A 70 -16.96 3.49 -0.40
CA ALA A 70 -17.75 4.15 -1.43
C ALA A 70 -16.93 4.73 -2.59
N ASN A 71 -15.64 5.04 -2.38
CA ASN A 71 -14.86 5.85 -3.33
C ASN A 71 -13.57 5.19 -3.83
N LEU A 72 -12.91 4.34 -3.04
CA LEU A 72 -11.67 3.67 -3.46
C LEU A 72 -11.84 2.76 -4.69
N PRO A 73 -12.94 2.00 -4.88
CA PRO A 73 -13.11 1.19 -6.09
C PRO A 73 -13.01 2.03 -7.37
N HIS A 74 -13.66 3.21 -7.38
CA HIS A 74 -13.57 4.12 -8.52
C HIS A 74 -12.16 4.71 -8.69
N LYS A 75 -11.45 4.97 -7.60
CA LYS A 75 -10.04 5.40 -7.66
C LYS A 75 -9.14 4.31 -8.23
N PHE A 76 -9.36 3.04 -7.92
CA PHE A 76 -8.56 1.94 -8.46
C PHE A 76 -8.72 1.76 -9.98
N ASP A 77 -9.87 2.16 -10.52
CA ASP A 77 -10.12 2.24 -11.98
C ASP A 77 -9.53 3.50 -12.64
N GLY A 78 -8.86 4.36 -11.88
CA GLY A 78 -8.27 5.60 -12.38
C GLY A 78 -7.07 5.34 -13.30
N PRO A 79 -6.83 6.21 -14.30
CA PRO A 79 -5.66 6.11 -15.14
C PRO A 79 -4.40 6.51 -14.39
N GLY A 80 -3.26 6.04 -14.86
CA GLY A 80 -1.95 6.38 -14.30
C GLY A 80 -1.27 5.18 -13.66
N LYS A 81 -0.22 5.46 -12.89
CA LYS A 81 0.54 4.42 -12.20
C LYS A 81 0.81 4.81 -10.77
N VAL A 82 0.82 3.79 -9.93
CA VAL A 82 1.08 3.88 -8.50
C VAL A 82 2.42 3.24 -8.21
N SER A 83 3.09 3.68 -7.15
CA SER A 83 4.28 2.97 -6.66
C SER A 83 3.83 1.64 -6.07
N LEU A 84 4.37 0.51 -6.55
CA LEU A 84 4.06 -0.82 -6.03
C LEU A 84 4.38 -0.89 -4.53
N PHE A 85 5.55 -0.41 -4.14
CA PHE A 85 6.03 -0.41 -2.76
C PHE A 85 5.16 0.47 -1.85
N GLU A 86 5.02 1.76 -2.14
CA GLU A 86 4.28 2.69 -1.28
C GLU A 86 2.80 2.33 -1.19
N THR A 87 2.20 1.87 -2.29
CA THR A 87 0.79 1.42 -2.29
C THR A 87 0.60 0.19 -1.43
N THR A 88 1.56 -0.75 -1.46
CA THR A 88 1.50 -1.95 -0.64
C THR A 88 1.60 -1.61 0.84
N ILE A 89 2.66 -0.91 1.27
CA ILE A 89 2.91 -0.72 2.70
C ILE A 89 1.94 0.28 3.36
N ARG A 90 1.35 1.21 2.59
CA ARG A 90 0.42 2.23 3.12
C ARG A 90 -1.04 1.85 2.92
N VAL A 91 -1.44 1.61 1.67
CA VAL A 91 -2.87 1.43 1.35
C VAL A 91 -3.29 0.01 1.64
N LEU A 92 -2.61 -0.99 1.06
CA LEU A 92 -2.94 -2.39 1.33
C LEU A 92 -2.72 -2.73 2.82
N GLY A 93 -1.56 -2.35 3.37
CA GLY A 93 -1.24 -2.49 4.80
C GLY A 93 -2.28 -1.82 5.72
N GLY A 94 -2.63 -0.55 5.44
CA GLY A 94 -3.61 0.21 6.22
C GLY A 94 -5.02 -0.40 6.18
N LEU A 95 -5.47 -0.85 5.00
CA LEU A 95 -6.76 -1.53 4.84
C LEU A 95 -6.79 -2.86 5.63
N LEU A 96 -5.74 -3.67 5.52
CA LEU A 96 -5.61 -4.94 6.23
C LEU A 96 -5.57 -4.76 7.75
N ALA A 97 -4.80 -3.78 8.24
CA ALA A 97 -4.71 -3.46 9.66
C ALA A 97 -6.05 -2.97 10.21
N ALA A 98 -6.70 -2.05 9.51
CA ALA A 98 -8.01 -1.53 9.87
C ALA A 98 -9.09 -2.62 9.84
N HIS A 99 -9.08 -3.51 8.85
CA HIS A 99 -9.95 -4.68 8.81
C HIS A 99 -9.74 -5.57 10.05
N GLN A 100 -8.49 -5.91 10.37
CA GLN A 100 -8.18 -6.79 11.49
C GLN A 100 -8.62 -6.22 12.84
N LEU A 101 -8.52 -4.91 13.03
CA LEU A 101 -8.93 -4.24 14.28
C LEU A 101 -10.45 -4.09 14.41
N SER A 102 -11.12 -3.74 13.31
CA SER A 102 -12.55 -3.39 13.30
C SER A 102 -13.48 -4.56 12.99
N GLY A 103 -12.99 -5.59 12.29
CA GLY A 103 -13.80 -6.66 11.70
C GLY A 103 -14.68 -6.18 10.54
N ARG A 104 -14.44 -4.98 9.98
CA ARG A 104 -15.25 -4.41 8.89
C ARG A 104 -14.92 -5.11 7.56
N PRO A 105 -15.86 -5.88 6.97
CA PRO A 105 -15.55 -6.73 5.81
C PRO A 105 -15.25 -5.91 4.55
N GLY A 106 -15.88 -4.75 4.35
CA GLY A 106 -15.64 -3.93 3.17
C GLY A 106 -14.19 -3.44 3.05
N LEU A 107 -13.46 -3.33 4.16
CA LEU A 107 -12.02 -3.01 4.11
C LEU A 107 -11.18 -4.18 3.58
N LEU A 108 -11.58 -5.44 3.86
CA LEU A 108 -10.95 -6.62 3.26
C LEU A 108 -11.30 -6.73 1.77
N ASP A 109 -12.55 -6.44 1.39
CA ASP A 109 -12.95 -6.43 -0.03
C ASP A 109 -12.11 -5.44 -0.84
N LEU A 110 -11.83 -4.25 -0.28
CA LEU A 110 -10.94 -3.26 -0.91
C LEU A 110 -9.48 -3.73 -0.97
N ALA A 111 -8.99 -4.39 0.10
CA ALA A 111 -7.63 -4.93 0.15
C ALA A 111 -7.43 -6.03 -0.90
N ASP A 112 -8.43 -6.91 -1.07
CA ASP A 112 -8.41 -7.97 -2.08
C ASP A 112 -8.45 -7.39 -3.51
N ASP A 113 -9.35 -6.44 -3.80
CA ASP A 113 -9.38 -5.76 -5.11
C ASP A 113 -8.05 -5.08 -5.45
N LEU A 114 -7.47 -4.34 -4.49
CA LEU A 114 -6.18 -3.69 -4.68
C LEU A 114 -5.05 -4.70 -4.89
N GLY A 115 -4.97 -5.74 -4.05
CA GLY A 115 -3.97 -6.80 -4.17
C GLY A 115 -4.04 -7.49 -5.54
N GLY A 116 -5.24 -7.84 -5.98
CA GLY A 116 -5.50 -8.48 -7.27
C GLY A 116 -5.07 -7.61 -8.46
N ARG A 117 -5.20 -6.29 -8.36
CA ARG A 117 -4.75 -5.33 -9.40
C ARG A 117 -3.24 -5.12 -9.43
N LEU A 118 -2.58 -5.17 -8.28
CA LEU A 118 -1.11 -5.04 -8.20
C LEU A 118 -0.39 -6.30 -8.71
N LEU A 119 -0.99 -7.47 -8.53
CA LEU A 119 -0.37 -8.77 -8.77
C LEU A 119 0.19 -8.97 -10.19
N PRO A 120 -0.53 -8.64 -11.28
CA PRO A 120 -0.02 -8.89 -12.63
C PRO A 120 1.10 -7.92 -13.01
N GLY A 121 1.06 -6.67 -12.54
CA GLY A 121 2.13 -5.69 -12.73
C GLY A 121 3.39 -6.04 -11.95
N MET A 122 3.23 -6.56 -10.73
CA MET A 122 4.33 -7.09 -9.92
C MET A 122 5.07 -8.25 -10.61
N ARG A 123 4.33 -9.15 -11.29
CA ARG A 123 4.85 -10.31 -12.04
C ARG A 123 5.33 -9.98 -13.46
N SER A 124 5.37 -8.70 -13.84
CA SER A 124 5.72 -8.28 -15.22
C SER A 124 7.19 -8.48 -15.59
N SER A 125 8.07 -8.69 -14.61
CA SER A 125 9.51 -8.94 -14.77
C SER A 125 10.02 -9.88 -13.67
N LEU A 126 11.29 -10.32 -13.75
CA LEU A 126 11.87 -11.24 -12.76
C LEU A 126 11.87 -10.66 -11.34
N LEU A 127 12.23 -9.37 -11.22
CA LEU A 127 12.03 -8.59 -10.00
C LEU A 127 11.07 -7.43 -10.31
N PRO A 128 10.08 -7.12 -9.45
CA PRO A 128 9.05 -6.12 -9.74
C PRO A 128 9.61 -4.73 -10.02
N ARG A 129 9.00 -4.04 -10.99
CA ARG A 129 9.30 -2.63 -11.29
C ARG A 129 8.62 -1.69 -10.30
N SER A 130 9.13 -0.47 -10.16
CA SER A 130 8.65 0.50 -9.15
C SER A 130 7.21 0.92 -9.31
N PHE A 131 6.76 1.10 -10.55
CA PHE A 131 5.44 1.63 -10.85
C PHE A 131 4.59 0.63 -11.60
N VAL A 132 3.33 0.51 -11.19
CA VAL A 132 2.34 -0.39 -11.77
C VAL A 132 1.02 0.36 -12.02
N SER A 133 0.36 0.04 -13.13
CA SER A 133 -0.98 0.51 -13.44
C SER A 133 -2.00 -0.45 -12.83
N LEU A 134 -2.98 0.09 -12.10
CA LEU A 134 -4.08 -0.71 -11.52
C LEU A 134 -5.16 -1.07 -12.55
N GLU A 135 -5.16 -0.42 -13.72
CA GLU A 135 -6.15 -0.62 -14.78
C GLU A 135 -5.72 -1.71 -15.77
N ASP A 136 -4.46 -1.66 -16.22
CA ASP A 136 -3.96 -2.50 -17.32
C ASP A 136 -2.72 -3.34 -16.97
N ALA A 137 -2.31 -3.31 -15.70
CA ALA A 137 -1.14 -4.00 -15.16
C ALA A 137 0.21 -3.65 -15.82
N THR A 138 0.28 -2.59 -16.63
CA THR A 138 1.56 -2.17 -17.20
C THR A 138 2.49 -1.65 -16.09
N ALA A 139 3.74 -2.09 -16.12
CA ALA A 139 4.74 -1.70 -15.14
C ALA A 139 5.95 -1.00 -15.78
N ASN A 140 6.59 -0.07 -15.06
CA ASN A 140 7.78 0.63 -15.53
C ASN A 140 8.64 1.17 -14.37
N GLY A 141 9.80 1.68 -14.75
CA GLY A 141 10.77 2.23 -13.81
C GLY A 141 11.73 1.15 -13.27
N PRO A 142 13.01 1.50 -13.05
CA PRO A 142 13.89 0.68 -12.23
C PRO A 142 13.45 0.74 -10.77
N SER A 143 13.55 -0.38 -10.05
CA SER A 143 13.26 -0.45 -8.61
C SER A 143 14.50 -0.64 -7.75
N PHE A 144 14.38 -0.28 -6.47
CA PHE A 144 15.38 -0.56 -5.45
C PHE A 144 15.05 -1.84 -4.68
N LEU A 145 16.05 -2.45 -4.07
CA LEU A 145 15.92 -3.69 -3.29
C LEU A 145 14.72 -3.64 -2.33
N ALA A 146 14.61 -2.57 -1.55
CA ALA A 146 13.54 -2.40 -0.57
C ALA A 146 12.13 -2.42 -1.19
N GLU A 147 11.97 -1.96 -2.43
CA GLU A 147 10.65 -1.83 -3.05
C GLU A 147 9.98 -3.18 -3.36
N PHE A 148 10.77 -4.22 -3.56
CA PHE A 148 10.26 -5.57 -3.82
C PHE A 148 10.57 -6.58 -2.70
N THR A 149 11.39 -6.22 -1.71
CA THR A 149 11.65 -7.04 -0.51
C THR A 149 10.98 -6.52 0.76
N SER A 150 10.05 -5.57 0.64
CA SER A 150 9.29 -5.00 1.76
C SER A 150 7.79 -4.92 1.46
N ILE A 151 7.28 -5.92 0.75
CA ILE A 151 5.86 -6.09 0.38
C ILE A 151 5.29 -7.43 0.85
N GLN A 152 6.15 -8.27 1.43
CA GLN A 152 5.86 -9.68 1.70
C GLN A 152 4.81 -9.86 2.80
N LEU A 153 4.80 -9.02 3.83
CA LEU A 153 3.92 -9.22 4.98
C LEU A 153 2.46 -8.97 4.60
N GLU A 154 2.23 -7.92 3.84
CA GLU A 154 0.92 -7.48 3.38
C GLU A 154 0.29 -8.52 2.46
N PHE A 155 1.02 -8.97 1.43
CA PHE A 155 0.53 -9.99 0.50
C PHE A 155 0.36 -11.36 1.16
N LYS A 156 1.28 -11.79 2.03
CA LYS A 156 1.12 -13.05 2.78
C LYS A 156 -0.06 -13.00 3.73
N TYR A 157 -0.32 -11.85 4.36
CA TYR A 157 -1.46 -11.70 5.24
C TYR A 157 -2.77 -11.66 4.46
N LEU A 158 -2.79 -10.98 3.31
CA LEU A 158 -3.94 -11.01 2.40
C LEU A 158 -4.27 -12.45 1.97
N ALA A 159 -3.26 -13.23 1.57
CA ALA A 159 -3.42 -14.65 1.22
C ALA A 159 -4.12 -15.47 2.33
N VAL A 160 -3.76 -15.22 3.59
CA VAL A 160 -4.38 -15.90 4.75
C VAL A 160 -5.85 -15.50 4.91
N LEU A 161 -6.18 -14.23 4.70
CA LEU A 161 -7.55 -13.73 4.87
C LEU A 161 -8.48 -14.12 3.72
N THR A 162 -7.96 -14.23 2.49
CA THR A 162 -8.74 -14.54 1.29
C THR A 162 -8.75 -16.02 0.93
N ASP A 163 -7.87 -16.83 1.53
CA ASP A 163 -7.59 -18.22 1.13
C ASP A 163 -7.09 -18.31 -0.33
N ASP A 164 -6.43 -17.26 -0.82
CA ASP A 164 -5.81 -17.21 -2.14
C ASP A 164 -4.28 -17.25 -2.03
N SER A 165 -3.69 -18.40 -2.37
CA SER A 165 -2.25 -18.60 -2.26
C SER A 165 -1.45 -17.80 -3.29
N ASP A 166 -2.06 -17.31 -4.38
CA ASP A 166 -1.37 -16.57 -5.43
C ASP A 166 -0.64 -15.33 -4.87
N TYR A 167 -1.22 -14.66 -3.88
CA TYR A 167 -0.60 -13.51 -3.21
C TYR A 167 0.69 -13.88 -2.48
N SER A 168 0.67 -14.97 -1.71
CA SER A 168 1.85 -15.43 -0.97
C SER A 168 2.91 -15.97 -1.92
N GLU A 169 2.51 -16.75 -2.93
CA GLU A 169 3.43 -17.34 -3.92
C GLU A 169 4.17 -16.25 -4.69
N ALA A 170 3.48 -15.19 -5.14
CA ALA A 170 4.09 -14.09 -5.87
C ALA A 170 5.24 -13.42 -5.10
N VAL A 171 5.06 -13.17 -3.80
CA VAL A 171 6.09 -12.49 -3.00
C VAL A 171 7.19 -13.41 -2.49
N GLU A 172 6.92 -14.72 -2.40
CA GLU A 172 7.96 -15.73 -2.12
C GLU A 172 8.88 -15.97 -3.33
N ASP A 173 8.33 -16.02 -4.55
CA ASP A 173 9.13 -16.14 -5.78
C ASP A 173 10.17 -15.01 -5.91
N ILE A 174 9.80 -13.80 -5.49
CA ILE A 174 10.71 -12.66 -5.41
C ILE A 174 11.83 -12.92 -4.39
N MET A 175 11.48 -13.37 -3.19
CA MET A 175 12.45 -13.64 -2.13
C MET A 175 13.38 -14.82 -2.48
N ASP A 176 12.88 -15.83 -3.16
CA ASP A 176 13.67 -16.94 -3.69
C ASP A 176 14.67 -16.46 -4.74
N THR A 177 14.25 -15.56 -5.63
CA THR A 177 15.15 -14.93 -6.61
C THR A 177 16.27 -14.15 -5.91
N VAL A 178 15.94 -13.32 -4.93
CA VAL A 178 16.92 -12.55 -4.14
C VAL A 178 17.87 -13.48 -3.38
N SER A 179 17.33 -14.52 -2.74
CA SER A 179 18.10 -15.53 -2.00
C SER A 179 19.09 -16.25 -2.91
N GLN A 180 18.69 -16.62 -4.13
CA GLN A 180 19.59 -17.23 -5.11
C GLN A 180 20.72 -16.28 -5.52
N SER A 181 20.44 -14.98 -5.69
CA SER A 181 21.48 -13.98 -5.99
C SER A 181 22.46 -13.82 -4.82
N VAL A 182 21.98 -13.82 -3.57
CA VAL A 182 22.85 -13.81 -2.37
C VAL A 182 23.79 -15.02 -2.37
N LEU A 183 23.28 -16.22 -2.61
CA LEU A 183 24.08 -17.45 -2.58
C LEU A 183 25.13 -17.51 -3.70
N ARG A 184 24.91 -16.83 -4.83
CA ARG A 184 25.79 -16.87 -6.00
C ARG A 184 26.79 -15.72 -6.04
N GLU A 185 26.35 -14.51 -5.71
CA GLU A 185 27.09 -13.27 -6.01
C GLU A 185 27.42 -12.46 -4.75
N TYR A 186 26.60 -12.54 -3.70
CA TYR A 186 26.75 -11.76 -2.46
C TYR A 186 26.90 -12.65 -1.24
N VAL A 187 27.93 -13.51 -1.25
CA VAL A 187 28.16 -14.56 -0.23
C VAL A 187 28.44 -14.02 1.18
N ASP A 188 28.70 -12.73 1.33
CA ASP A 188 28.81 -12.03 2.61
C ASP A 188 27.45 -11.54 3.16
N GLY A 189 26.37 -11.76 2.39
CA GLY A 189 25.01 -11.37 2.74
C GLY A 189 24.65 -9.93 2.38
N LEU A 190 25.53 -9.19 1.69
CA LEU A 190 25.32 -7.78 1.37
C LEU A 190 24.81 -7.60 -0.06
N VAL A 191 23.48 -7.48 -0.19
CA VAL A 191 22.81 -7.24 -1.48
C VAL A 191 22.92 -5.75 -1.85
N PRO A 192 23.19 -5.41 -3.12
CA PRO A 192 23.20 -4.02 -3.56
C PRO A 192 21.81 -3.39 -3.47
N ILE A 193 21.79 -2.06 -3.39
CA ILE A 193 20.55 -1.27 -3.36
C ILE A 193 19.77 -1.36 -4.67
N TYR A 194 20.44 -1.68 -5.78
CA TYR A 194 19.91 -1.74 -7.12
C TYR A 194 20.24 -3.11 -7.73
N VAL A 195 19.25 -3.72 -8.37
CA VAL A 195 19.36 -4.98 -9.11
C VAL A 195 18.58 -4.82 -10.41
N ASP A 196 19.09 -5.33 -11.52
CA ASP A 196 18.35 -5.26 -12.79
C ASP A 196 17.06 -6.10 -12.72
N ASN A 197 15.92 -5.48 -13.02
CA ASN A 197 14.59 -6.09 -12.91
C ASN A 197 14.36 -7.29 -13.86
N GLU A 198 15.12 -7.37 -14.96
CA GLU A 198 14.99 -8.44 -15.95
C GLU A 198 16.01 -9.55 -15.70
N LEU A 199 17.23 -9.20 -15.30
CA LEU A 199 18.34 -10.14 -15.16
C LEU A 199 18.55 -10.65 -13.74
N GLY A 200 18.05 -9.96 -12.71
CA GLY A 200 18.18 -10.34 -11.31
C GLY A 200 19.60 -10.18 -10.74
N ARG A 201 20.44 -9.36 -11.38
CA ARG A 201 21.85 -9.07 -11.02
C ARG A 201 22.28 -7.68 -11.48
#